data_AF-A0A6B1AC74-F1
#
_entry.id   AF-A0A6B1AC74-F1
#
_cell.length_a   1.000
_cell.length_b   1.000
_cell.length_c   1.000
_cell.angle_alpha   90.00
_cell.angle_beta   90.00
_cell.angle_gamma   90.00
#
_symmetry.space_group_name_H-M   'P 1'
#
loop_
_entity.id
_entity.type
_entity.pdbx_description
1 polymer ?
#
loop_
_entity_poly.entity_id
_entity_poly.type
_entity_poly.pdbx_seq_one_letter_code
_entity_poly.pdbx_strand_id
1 'polypeptide(L)'
;MVRVDPERQTEYREAYDAWQKQLSRLHEIFLDGEPLEPPKLKGLLNREARAKQRYDAARDALLGIGALPAAPSGGLIGRSPEASIHSVTADSSDEQ
;
A
#
# COMPACT_ATOMS: atom_id res chain seq x y z
N MET A 1 -30.16 5.74 12.13
CA MET A 1 -29.82 6.05 10.73
C MET A 1 -28.53 6.86 10.76
N VAL A 2 -27.43 6.32 10.23
CA VAL A 2 -26.14 7.04 10.21
C VAL A 2 -26.29 8.23 9.27
N ARG A 3 -26.14 9.45 9.79
CA ARG A 3 -26.12 10.66 8.97
C ARG A 3 -24.72 10.79 8.39
N VAL A 4 -24.60 10.53 7.10
CA VAL A 4 -23.34 10.65 6.37
C VAL A 4 -23.29 12.01 5.68
N ASP A 5 -22.17 12.69 5.82
CA ASP A 5 -21.89 13.96 5.14
C ASP A 5 -22.10 13.83 3.61
N PRO A 6 -22.96 14.67 2.99
CA PRO A 6 -23.22 14.62 1.55
C PRO A 6 -21.97 14.80 0.68
N GLU A 7 -20.95 15.51 1.15
CA GLU A 7 -19.67 15.64 0.44
C GLU A 7 -18.97 14.28 0.36
N ARG A 8 -18.80 13.60 1.51
CA ARG A 8 -18.19 12.26 1.58
C ARG A 8 -18.96 11.23 0.77
N GLN A 9 -20.30 11.35 0.72
CA GLN A 9 -21.10 10.46 -0.13
C GLN A 9 -20.83 10.67 -1.62
N THR A 10 -20.58 11.91 -2.04
CA THR A 10 -20.22 12.25 -3.42
C THR A 10 -18.83 11.72 -3.76
N GLU A 11 -17.83 12.02 -2.92
CA GLU A 11 -16.46 11.52 -3.09
C GLU A 11 -16.40 9.99 -3.16
N TYR A 12 -17.14 9.31 -2.29
CA TYR A 12 -17.26 7.85 -2.30
C TYR A 12 -17.79 7.34 -3.65
N ARG A 13 -18.88 7.95 -4.16
CA ARG A 13 -19.49 7.56 -5.43
C ARG A 13 -18.54 7.78 -6.59
N GLU A 14 -17.91 8.94 -6.67
CA GLU A 14 -16.97 9.26 -7.75
C GLU A 14 -15.76 8.32 -7.75
N ALA A 15 -15.20 8.05 -6.57
CA ALA A 15 -14.07 7.13 -6.44
C ALA A 15 -14.46 5.69 -6.79
N TYR A 16 -15.66 5.25 -6.39
CA TYR A 16 -16.22 3.95 -6.74
C TYR A 16 -16.39 3.82 -8.27
N ASP A 17 -17.04 4.78 -8.92
CA ASP A 17 -17.27 4.75 -10.36
C ASP A 17 -15.96 4.77 -11.15
N ALA A 18 -14.98 5.56 -10.71
CA ALA A 18 -13.66 5.58 -11.32
C ALA A 18 -12.95 4.23 -11.23
N TRP A 19 -13.04 3.54 -10.09
CA TRP A 19 -12.48 2.21 -9.90
C TRP A 19 -13.20 1.16 -10.76
N GLN A 20 -14.53 1.15 -10.75
CA GLN A 20 -15.34 0.24 -11.56
C GLN A 20 -15.00 0.35 -13.05
N LYS A 21 -14.80 1.57 -13.58
CA LYS A 21 -14.37 1.77 -14.98
C LYS A 21 -13.04 1.09 -15.29
N GLN A 22 -12.06 1.12 -14.38
CA GLN A 22 -10.79 0.42 -14.59
C GLN A 22 -10.95 -1.10 -14.50
N LEU A 23 -11.79 -1.59 -13.58
CA LEU A 23 -12.09 -3.02 -13.46
C LEU A 23 -12.81 -3.56 -14.69
N SER A 24 -13.83 -2.87 -15.19
CA SER A 24 -14.51 -3.26 -16.43
C SER A 24 -13.53 -3.39 -17.59
N ARG A 25 -12.60 -2.43 -17.71
CA ARG A 25 -11.58 -2.49 -18.75
C ARG A 25 -10.63 -3.68 -18.59
N LEU A 26 -10.26 -4.04 -17.35
CA LEU A 26 -9.46 -5.25 -17.11
C LEU A 26 -10.23 -6.53 -17.45
N HIS A 27 -11.54 -6.57 -17.15
CA HIS A 27 -12.37 -7.71 -17.53
C HIS A 27 -12.44 -7.91 -19.05
N GLU A 28 -12.62 -6.84 -19.82
CA GLU A 28 -12.61 -6.91 -21.30
C GLU A 28 -11.31 -7.55 -21.82
N ILE A 29 -10.17 -7.23 -21.22
CA ILE A 29 -8.87 -7.76 -21.65
C ILE A 29 -8.65 -9.19 -21.17
N PHE A 30 -8.97 -9.49 -19.90
CA PHE A 30 -8.66 -10.79 -19.30
C PHE A 30 -9.68 -11.87 -19.59
N LEU A 31 -10.96 -11.52 -19.72
CA LEU A 31 -12.06 -12.47 -19.87
C LEU A 31 -12.60 -12.49 -21.30
N ASP A 32 -12.67 -11.32 -21.95
CA ASP A 32 -13.19 -11.22 -23.32
C ASP A 32 -12.08 -11.31 -24.39
N GLY A 33 -10.82 -11.39 -23.96
CA GLY A 33 -9.67 -11.65 -24.83
C GLY A 33 -9.23 -10.46 -25.68
N GLU A 34 -9.59 -9.23 -25.30
CA GLU A 34 -9.19 -8.04 -26.05
C GLU A 34 -7.66 -7.88 -26.07
N PRO A 35 -7.02 -7.73 -27.25
CA PRO A 35 -5.57 -7.65 -27.33
C PRO A 35 -5.06 -6.35 -26.72
N LEU A 36 -4.08 -6.47 -25.81
CA LEU A 36 -3.39 -5.33 -25.22
C LEU A 36 -1.89 -5.61 -25.07
N GLU A 37 -1.07 -4.68 -25.56
CA GLU A 37 0.39 -4.77 -25.44
C GLU A 37 0.85 -4.81 -23.97
N PRO A 38 1.87 -5.61 -23.60
CA PRO A 38 2.29 -5.78 -22.21
C PRO A 38 2.61 -4.48 -21.44
N PRO A 39 3.28 -3.47 -22.03
CA PRO A 39 3.50 -2.18 -21.35
C PRO A 39 2.20 -1.44 -21.02
N LYS A 40 1.19 -1.54 -21.91
CA LYS A 40 -0.13 -0.93 -21.71
C LYS A 40 -0.90 -1.66 -20.62
N LEU A 41 -0.77 -3.00 -20.54
CA LEU A 41 -1.38 -3.81 -19.49
C LEU A 41 -0.86 -3.42 -18.11
N LYS A 42 0.47 -3.31 -17.95
CA LYS A 42 1.06 -2.81 -16.70
C LYS A 42 0.53 -1.42 -16.33
N GLY A 43 0.41 -0.53 -17.32
CA GLY A 43 -0.17 0.80 -17.13
C GLY A 43 -1.63 0.76 -16.65
N LEU A 44 -2.43 -0.16 -17.19
CA LEU A 44 -3.82 -0.35 -16.79
C LEU A 44 -3.94 -0.88 -15.36
N LEU A 45 -3.17 -1.91 -15.00
CA LEU A 45 -3.12 -2.45 -13.63
C LEU A 45 -2.72 -1.37 -12.60
N ASN A 46 -1.74 -0.53 -12.93
CA ASN A 46 -1.35 0.58 -12.06
C ASN A 46 -2.47 1.62 -11.89
N ARG A 47 -3.26 1.90 -12.93
CA ARG A 47 -4.40 2.83 -12.84
C ARG A 47 -5.53 2.23 -12.01
N GLU A 48 -5.84 0.95 -12.20
CA GLU A 48 -6.82 0.24 -11.38
C GLU A 48 -6.42 0.27 -9.91
N ALA A 49 -5.18 -0.10 -9.57
CA ALA A 49 -4.72 -0.12 -8.19
C ALA A 49 -4.80 1.27 -7.52
N ARG A 50 -4.44 2.33 -8.23
CA ARG A 50 -4.57 3.71 -7.74
C ARG A 50 -6.02 4.15 -7.58
N ALA A 51 -6.91 3.74 -8.49
CA ALA A 51 -8.34 4.03 -8.36
C ALA A 51 -8.93 3.31 -7.15
N LYS A 52 -8.56 2.04 -6.94
CA LYS A 52 -8.95 1.26 -5.76
C LYS A 52 -8.49 1.92 -4.46
N GLN A 53 -7.24 2.38 -4.39
CA GLN A 53 -6.72 3.09 -3.21
C GLN A 53 -7.53 4.34 -2.87
N ARG A 54 -7.93 5.15 -3.87
CA ARG A 54 -8.82 6.31 -3.63
C ARG A 54 -10.20 5.89 -3.16
N TYR A 55 -10.76 4.85 -3.76
CA TYR A 55 -12.05 4.31 -3.33
C TYR A 55 -12.01 3.80 -1.88
N ASP A 56 -10.97 3.04 -1.51
CA ASP A 56 -10.79 2.54 -0.15
C ASP A 56 -10.67 3.72 0.84
N ALA A 57 -9.88 4.75 0.52
CA ALA A 57 -9.77 5.95 1.36
C ALA A 57 -11.11 6.71 1.51
N ALA A 58 -11.86 6.87 0.41
CA ALA A 58 -13.17 7.51 0.44
C ALA A 58 -14.19 6.68 1.24
N ARG A 59 -14.13 5.34 1.14
CA ARG A 59 -14.96 4.43 1.94
C ARG A 59 -14.65 4.54 3.43
N ASP A 60 -13.37 4.58 3.78
CA ASP A 60 -12.95 4.72 5.17
C ASP A 60 -13.37 6.08 5.74
N ALA A 61 -13.25 7.16 4.95
CA ALA A 61 -13.75 8.48 5.31
C ALA A 61 -15.29 8.52 5.47
N LEU A 62 -16.03 7.86 4.57
CA LEU A 62 -17.49 7.72 4.62
C LEU A 62 -17.94 7.01 5.91
N LEU A 63 -17.23 5.96 6.29
CA LEU A 63 -17.50 5.14 7.47
C LEU A 63 -16.93 5.74 8.77
N GLY A 64 -16.07 6.76 8.67
CA GLY A 64 -15.40 7.38 9.81
C GLY A 64 -14.27 6.53 10.39
N ILE A 65 -13.71 5.59 9.64
CA ILE A 65 -12.67 4.63 10.04
C ILE A 65 -11.36 4.86 9.26
N GLY A 66 -10.84 6.08 9.25
CA GLY A 66 -9.64 6.39 8.45
C GLY A 66 -8.76 7.54 8.95
N ALA A 67 -9.17 8.23 10.02
CA ALA A 67 -8.33 9.23 10.67
C ALA A 67 -7.45 8.58 11.74
N LEU A 68 -6.42 7.83 11.32
CA LEU A 68 -5.21 7.79 12.12
C LEU A 68 -4.37 8.99 11.64
N PRO A 69 -4.05 9.99 12.50
CA PRO A 69 -3.14 11.04 12.07
C PRO A 69 -1.87 10.35 11.58
N ALA A 70 -1.46 10.66 10.34
CA ALA A 70 -0.21 10.19 9.80
C ALA A 70 0.88 10.43 10.85
N ALA A 71 1.42 9.36 11.43
CA ALA A 71 2.57 9.47 12.30
C ALA A 71 3.62 10.26 11.51
N PRO A 72 4.25 11.29 12.10
CA PRO A 72 5.26 12.06 11.39
C PRO A 72 6.36 11.08 10.98
N SER A 73 6.50 10.83 9.68
CA SER A 73 7.64 10.14 9.07
C SER A 73 8.87 11.03 9.24
N GLY A 74 9.38 11.09 10.46
CA GLY A 74 10.55 11.85 10.86
C GLY A 74 11.35 11.02 11.86
N GLY A 75 12.44 10.42 11.39
CA GLY A 75 13.38 9.75 12.27
C GLY A 75 14.11 8.58 11.65
N LEU A 76 14.90 8.83 10.59
CA LEU A 76 16.15 8.12 10.43
C LEU A 76 16.96 8.30 11.72
N ILE A 77 17.01 7.29 12.58
CA ILE A 77 18.13 7.12 13.51
C ILE A 77 18.58 5.68 13.39
N GLY A 78 19.54 5.47 12.49
CA GLY A 78 20.37 4.28 12.56
C GLY A 78 21.23 4.36 13.82
N ARG A 79 21.17 3.30 14.64
CA ARG A 79 22.32 2.80 15.40
C ARG A 79 22.05 1.36 15.86
N SER A 80 22.62 0.41 15.14
CA SER A 80 23.11 -0.83 15.74
C SER A 80 24.44 -1.11 15.07
N PRO A 81 25.52 -0.99 15.85
CA PRO A 81 26.35 -2.18 15.99
C PRO A 81 26.97 -2.24 17.39
N GLU A 82 26.52 -3.15 18.25
CA GLU A 82 27.41 -3.74 19.25
C GLU A 82 27.15 -5.24 19.30
N ALA A 83 27.72 -5.92 18.30
CA ALA A 83 28.04 -7.33 18.42
C ALA A 83 29.14 -7.46 19.49
N SER A 84 28.71 -7.74 20.72
CA SER A 84 29.59 -8.16 21.80
C SER A 84 30.03 -9.59 21.51
N ILE A 85 31.13 -9.74 20.77
CA ILE A 85 31.81 -11.01 20.57
C ILE A 85 32.79 -11.23 21.72
N HIS A 86 32.52 -12.30 22.47
CA HIS A 86 33.32 -12.84 23.56
C HIS A 86 34.77 -13.07 23.12
N SER A 87 35.71 -12.46 23.85
CA SER A 87 37.10 -12.90 23.89
C SER A 87 37.22 -14.08 24.87
N VAL A 88 37.16 -15.30 24.35
CA VAL A 88 37.75 -16.49 24.99
C VAL A 88 39.16 -16.61 24.43
N THR A 89 40.17 -16.24 25.22
CA THR A 89 41.53 -16.72 24.98
C THR A 89 41.75 -17.88 25.92
N ALA A 90 41.78 -19.08 25.34
CA ALA A 90 42.15 -20.31 26.01
C ALA A 90 43.61 -20.24 26.46
N ASP A 91 43.79 -20.56 27.74
CA ASP A 91 45.03 -20.87 28.41
C ASP A 91 45.46 -22.30 28.03
N SER A 92 46.65 -22.44 27.46
CA SER A 92 47.43 -23.69 27.28
C SER A 92 48.83 -23.24 26.82
N SER A 93 49.82 -23.17 27.70
CA SER A 93 50.75 -24.25 28.12
C SER A 93 51.75 -24.68 27.03
N ASP A 94 53.02 -24.78 27.45
CA ASP A 94 54.26 -25.21 26.75
C ASP A 94 54.90 -24.18 25.80
N GLU A 95 56.23 -23.90 25.79
CA GLU A 95 57.41 -24.71 26.11
C GLU A 95 58.66 -23.78 26.27
N GLN A 96 59.65 -24.23 27.07
CA GLN A 96 61.04 -23.74 27.30
C GLN A 96 61.36 -22.79 28.46
#